data_AF-A0A6N6PD90-F1
#
_entry.id   AF-A0A6N6PD90-F1
#
_cell.length_a   1.000
_cell.length_b   1.000
_cell.length_c   1.000
_cell.angle_alpha   90.00
_cell.angle_beta   90.00
_cell.angle_gamma   90.00
#
_symmetry.space_group_name_H-M   'P 1'
#
loop_
_entity.id
_entity.type
_entity.pdbx_description
1 polymer ?
#
loop_
_entity_poly.entity_id
_entity_poly.type
_entity_poly.pdbx_seq_one_letter_code
_entity_poly.pdbx_strand_id
1 'polypeptide(L)' 'MKKALNSLDFLVVQEIFMSETAKFANVVLPGASFFEKSGTPRAPSNFSSHRHTRR' A
#
# COMPACT_ATOMS: atom_id res chain seq x y z
N MET A 1 2.26 5.85 -20.42
CA MET A 1 2.57 6.07 -18.99
C MET A 1 3.25 7.41 -18.74
N LYS A 2 4.49 7.67 -19.19
CA LYS A 2 5.20 8.96 -18.96
C LYS A 2 4.44 10.22 -19.40
N LYS A 3 3.77 10.18 -20.57
CA LYS A 3 2.93 11.30 -21.04
C LYS A 3 1.75 11.63 -20.11
N ALA A 4 1.15 10.62 -19.48
CA ALA A 4 0.01 10.80 -18.57
C ALA A 4 0.45 11.26 -17.17
N LEU A 5 1.68 10.89 -16.76
CA LEU A 5 2.27 11.36 -15.52
C LEU A 5 2.72 12.83 -15.62
N ASN A 6 3.24 13.24 -16.78
CA ASN A 6 3.64 14.64 -17.04
C ASN A 6 2.45 15.58 -17.29
N SER A 7 1.26 15.06 -17.59
CA SER A 7 0.05 15.88 -17.78
C SER A 7 -0.69 16.15 -16.47
N LEU A 8 -0.17 15.68 -15.33
CA LEU A 8 -0.72 15.97 -14.01
C LEU A 8 -0.15 17.31 -13.53
N ASP A 9 -1.03 18.25 -13.17
CA ASP A 9 -0.63 19.54 -12.60
C ASP A 9 0.04 19.40 -11.23
N PHE A 10 -0.26 18.32 -10.51
CA PHE A 10 0.30 18.03 -9.21
C PHE A 10 0.31 16.52 -8.92
N LEU A 11 1.49 15.98 -8.59
CA LEU A 11 1.69 14.57 -8.27
C LEU A 11 2.40 14.41 -6.92
N VAL A 12 1.77 13.65 -6.03
CA VAL A 12 2.34 13.22 -4.75
C VAL A 12 2.51 11.72 -4.77
N VAL A 13 3.69 11.24 -4.38
CA VAL A 13 3.98 9.80 -4.24
C VAL A 13 4.58 9.52 -2.88
N GLN A 14 4.32 8.33 -2.37
CA GLN A 14 4.77 7.87 -1.07
C GLN A 14 5.67 6.65 -1.31
N GLU A 15 6.97 6.82 -1.05
CA GLU A 15 8.00 5.89 -1.50
C GLU A 15 8.98 5.60 -0.37
N ILE A 16 9.39 4.34 -0.25
CA ILE A 16 10.44 3.93 0.70
C ILE A 16 11.82 4.13 0.05
N PHE A 17 11.90 4.00 -1.27
CA PHE A 17 13.10 4.22 -2.08
C PHE A 17 12.76 5.02 -3.35
N MET A 18 13.69 5.81 -3.85
CA MET A 18 13.46 6.67 -5.02
C MET A 18 13.24 5.84 -6.29
N SER A 19 12.02 5.88 -6.83
CA SER A 19 11.64 5.18 -8.06
C SER A 19 11.73 6.09 -9.31
N GLU A 20 11.66 5.53 -10.52
CA GLU A 20 11.56 6.35 -11.75
C GLU A 20 10.30 7.21 -11.78
N THR A 21 9.23 6.80 -11.09
CA THR A 21 7.98 7.56 -10.99
C THR A 21 8.11 8.72 -10.02
N ALA A 22 8.88 8.55 -8.95
CA ALA A 22 9.17 9.61 -7.97
C ALA A 22 9.86 10.83 -8.58
N LYS A 23 10.59 10.65 -9.70
CA LYS A 23 11.25 11.74 -10.43
C LYS A 23 10.28 12.71 -11.10
N PHE A 24 9.04 12.29 -11.33
CA PHE A 24 8.00 13.12 -11.94
C PHE A 24 7.09 13.79 -10.90
N ALA A 25 7.33 13.57 -9.61
CA ALA A 25 6.47 14.04 -8.53
C ALA A 25 6.90 15.41 -8.01
N ASN A 26 5.92 16.22 -7.64
CA ASN A 26 6.15 17.50 -6.99
C ASN A 26 6.51 17.30 -5.51
N VAL A 27 5.92 16.28 -4.88
CA VAL A 27 6.17 15.94 -3.48
C VAL A 27 6.38 14.44 -3.35
N VAL A 28 7.49 14.05 -2.72
CA VAL A 28 7.79 12.67 -2.36
C VAL A 28 7.71 12.56 -0.83
N LEU A 29 6.74 11.79 -0.34
CA LEU A 29 6.57 11.52 1.08
C LEU A 29 7.32 10.25 1.47
N PRO A 30 7.91 10.18 2.67
CA PRO A 30 8.53 8.95 3.16
C PRO A 30 7.45 7.87 3.32
N GLY A 31 7.61 6.76 2.60
CA GLY A 31 6.83 5.55 2.83
C GLY A 31 7.38 4.77 4.03
N ALA A 32 6.49 4.21 4.84
CA ALA A 32 6.87 3.20 5.82
C ALA A 32 6.84 1.82 5.15
N SER A 33 7.79 0.95 5.48
CA SER A 33 7.72 -0.43 5.01
C SER A 33 6.48 -1.12 5.56
N PHE A 34 5.85 -2.01 4.79
CA PHE A 34 4.72 -2.83 5.25
C PHE A 34 5.04 -3.58 6.55
N PHE A 35 6.33 -3.82 6.81
CA PHE A 35 6.85 -4.46 8.02
C PHE A 35 6.94 -3.54 9.25
N GLU A 36 6.95 -2.22 9.07
CA GLU A 36 7.00 -1.23 10.15
C GLU A 36 5.62 -0.83 10.66
N LYS A 37 4.56 -1.17 9.91
CA LYS A 37 3.19 -0.96 10.36
C LYS A 37 2.84 -2.06 11.35
N SER A 38 2.81 -1.72 12.63
CA SER A 38 2.27 -2.53 13.73
C SER A 38 0.74 -2.80 13.62
N GLY A 39 0.16 -2.69 12.43
CA GLY A 39 -1.17 -3.16 12.14
C GLY A 39 -1.10 -4.65 11.88
N THR A 40 -1.62 -5.45 12.80
CA THR A 40 -1.79 -6.90 12.61
C THR A 40 -2.42 -7.12 11.23
N PRO A 41 -1.84 -7.96 10.34
CA PRO A 41 -2.51 -8.37 9.12
C PRO A 41 -3.88 -8.91 9.53
N ARG A 42 -4.95 -8.17 9.22
CA ARG A 42 -6.29 -8.51 9.68
C ARG A 42 -6.66 -9.82 9.00
N ALA A 43 -6.55 -10.92 9.74
CA ALA A 43 -7.09 -12.20 9.31
C ALA A 43 -8.58 -12.00 8.99
N PRO A 44 -9.10 -12.60 7.90
CA PRO A 44 -10.52 -12.54 7.60
C PRO A 44 -11.30 -13.07 8.81
N SER A 45 -12.18 -12.23 9.37
CA SER A 45 -12.96 -12.48 10.59
C SER A 45 -14.00 -13.61 10.46
N ASN A 46 -14.01 -14.33 9.34
CA ASN A 46 -15.09 -15.25 8.97
C ASN A 46 -14.64 -16.71 9.00
N PHE A 47 -13.62 -17.05 9.77
CA PHE A 47 -13.32 -18.45 10.09
C PHE A 47 -14.20 -18.90 11.28
N SER A 48 -15.52 -18.93 11.06
CA SER A 48 -16.42 -19.65 11.96
C SER A 48 -16.18 -21.13 11.73
N SER A 49 -15.32 -21.70 12.55
CA SER A 49 -15.12 -23.13 12.70
C SER A 49 -16.41 -23.77 13.24
N HIS A 50 -17.39 -24.00 12.37
CA HIS A 50 -18.45 -24.97 12.63
C HIS A 50 -17.89 -26.39 12.46
N ARG A 51 -16.98 -26.78 13.34
CA ARG A 51 -16.67 -28.19 13.61
C ARG A 51 -17.46 -28.60 14.84
N HIS A 52 -18.79 -28.66 14.70
CA HIS A 52 -19.62 -29.31 15.70
C HIS A 52 -19.58 -30.81 15.42
N THR A 53 -18.68 -31.49 16.13
CA THR A 53 -18.80 -32.92 16.36
C THR A 53 -20.16 -33.19 17.01
N ARG A 54 -21.02 -33.95 16.34
CA ARG A 54 -22.11 -34.69 16.96
C ARG A 54 -22.23 -36.03 16.25
N ARG A 55 -21.81 -37.05 17.02
CA ARG A 55 -22.20 -38.47 17.00
C ARG A 55 -22.20 -39.19 15.65
#